data_AF-A0A6P8WI44-F1
#
_entry.id   AF-A0A6P8WI44-F1
#
_cell.length_a   1.000
_cell.length_b   1.000
_cell.length_c   1.000
_cell.angle_alpha   90.00
_cell.angle_beta   90.00
_cell.angle_gamma   90.00
#
_symmetry.space_group_name_H-M   'P 1'
#
loop_
_entity.id
_entity.type
_entity.pdbx_description
1 polymer ?
#
loop_
_entity_poly.entity_id
_entity_poly.type
_entity_poly.pdbx_seq_one_letter_code
_entity_poly.pdbx_strand_id
1 'polypeptide(L)'
;MNRDYPSTSQKQRDFMEPMGDKLVTRLPGIGETLGDRMTNAGYQKASQVLGQYLAVDQNRQEFGHFMKDTCNANTKQSSDCYNGLKEWTREFL
;
A
#
# COMPACT_ATOMS: atom_id res chain seq x y z
N MET A 1 4.33 18.36 26.89
CA MET A 1 3.41 17.61 25.99
C MET A 1 4.16 16.40 25.42
N ASN A 2 4.01 15.22 26.02
CA ASN A 2 4.55 13.97 25.47
C ASN A 2 3.40 13.22 24.78
N ARG A 3 3.44 13.11 23.45
CA ARG A 3 2.53 12.21 22.73
C ARG A 3 3.17 10.83 22.69
N ASP A 4 2.63 9.96 23.52
CA ASP A 4 2.82 8.52 23.49
C ASP A 4 2.53 8.02 22.07
N TYR A 5 3.53 7.45 21.41
CA TYR A 5 3.41 6.89 20.06
C TYR A 5 2.88 5.46 20.22
N PRO A 6 1.61 5.16 19.88
CA PRO A 6 1.08 3.82 20.04
C PRO A 6 1.87 2.86 19.15
N SER A 7 2.33 1.78 19.77
CA SER A 7 3.12 0.71 19.16
C SER A 7 2.41 0.08 17.96
N THR A 8 2.67 0.61 16.78
CA THR A 8 2.37 -0.05 15.51
C THR A 8 3.66 -0.74 15.05
N SER A 9 3.54 -2.05 14.82
CA SER A 9 4.59 -3.06 14.57
C SER A 9 5.83 -2.53 13.83
N GLN A 10 7.04 -3.05 14.08
CA GLN A 10 8.30 -2.56 13.43
C GLN A 10 8.20 -2.37 11.91
N LYS A 11 7.34 -3.13 11.22
CA LYS A 11 7.01 -2.96 9.80
C LYS A 11 6.32 -1.61 9.47
N GLN A 12 5.47 -1.07 10.35
CA GLN A 12 4.85 0.25 10.22
C GLN A 12 5.86 1.39 10.42
N ARG A 13 6.82 1.25 11.35
CA ARG A 13 7.91 2.25 11.49
C ARG A 13 8.86 2.25 10.30
N ASP A 14 9.13 1.08 9.73
CA ASP A 14 9.90 0.99 8.48
C ASP A 14 9.14 1.64 7.32
N PHE A 15 7.81 1.61 7.32
CA PHE A 15 6.99 2.19 6.25
C PHE A 15 6.92 3.73 6.22
N MET A 16 7.40 4.40 7.29
CA MET A 16 7.41 5.86 7.46
C MET A 16 8.59 6.58 6.78
N GLU A 17 9.53 5.85 6.16
CA GLU A 17 10.49 6.47 5.23
C GLU A 17 9.85 6.68 3.86
N PRO A 18 10.27 7.68 3.06
CA PRO A 18 9.63 8.03 1.79
C PRO A 18 9.43 6.76 0.94
N MET A 19 8.17 6.39 0.76
CA MET A 19 7.74 5.16 0.06
C MET A 19 8.27 5.06 -1.39
N GLY A 20 8.89 6.14 -1.91
CA GLY A 20 9.36 6.30 -3.27
C GLY A 20 10.24 5.17 -3.79
N ASP A 21 11.08 4.57 -2.95
CA ASP A 21 12.05 3.54 -3.37
C ASP A 21 11.80 2.16 -2.76
N LYS A 22 10.71 1.98 -2.00
CA LYS A 22 10.36 0.68 -1.43
C LYS A 22 9.61 -0.18 -2.43
N LEU A 23 9.92 -1.47 -2.42
CA LEU A 23 9.25 -2.46 -3.24
C LEU A 23 7.77 -2.56 -2.87
N VAL A 24 6.94 -2.87 -3.86
CA VAL A 24 5.50 -3.13 -3.68
C VAL A 24 5.21 -4.23 -2.66
N THR A 25 6.13 -5.18 -2.48
CA THR A 25 6.08 -6.25 -1.45
C THR A 25 6.19 -5.75 -0.01
N ARG A 26 6.58 -4.49 0.20
CA ARG A 26 6.62 -3.87 1.54
C ARG A 26 5.31 -3.20 1.91
N LEU A 27 4.36 -3.07 0.97
CA LEU A 27 3.02 -2.56 1.27
C LEU A 27 2.26 -3.54 2.17
N PRO A 28 1.51 -3.04 3.18
CA PRO A 28 0.63 -3.90 3.96
C PRO A 28 -0.39 -4.58 3.05
N GLY A 29 -0.70 -5.85 3.32
CA GLY A 29 -1.60 -6.64 2.47
C GLY A 29 -0.97 -7.19 1.17
N ILE A 30 0.17 -6.66 0.72
CA ILE A 30 0.94 -7.21 -0.42
C ILE A 30 2.01 -8.16 0.11
N GLY A 31 1.80 -9.46 -0.06
CA GLY A 31 2.83 -10.47 0.17
C GLY A 31 3.76 -10.63 -1.02
N GLU A 32 4.76 -11.51 -0.90
CA GLU A 32 5.73 -11.82 -1.95
C GLU A 32 5.04 -12.23 -3.27
N THR A 33 4.04 -13.13 -3.20
CA THR A 33 3.28 -13.57 -4.39
C THR A 33 2.52 -12.43 -5.08
N LEU A 34 1.92 -11.52 -4.32
CA LEU A 34 1.19 -10.39 -4.90
C LEU A 34 2.14 -9.36 -5.48
N GLY A 35 3.25 -9.10 -4.77
CA GLY A 35 4.25 -8.15 -5.23
C GLY A 35 5.00 -8.64 -6.45
N ASP A 36 5.22 -9.95 -6.61
CA ASP A 36 5.78 -10.53 -7.82
C ASP A 36 4.84 -10.34 -9.02
N ARG A 37 3.53 -10.58 -8.82
CA ARG A 37 2.51 -10.30 -9.85
C ARG A 37 2.42 -8.82 -10.21
N MET A 38 2.41 -7.94 -9.21
CA MET A 38 2.43 -6.50 -9.42
C MET A 38 3.70 -6.06 -10.16
N THR A 39 4.85 -6.61 -9.80
CA THR A 39 6.14 -6.37 -10.47
C THR A 39 6.07 -6.81 -11.94
N ASN A 40 5.52 -7.99 -12.20
CA ASN A 40 5.30 -8.51 -13.55
C ASN A 40 4.29 -7.65 -14.36
N ALA A 41 3.31 -7.05 -13.69
CA ALA A 41 2.38 -6.09 -14.27
C ALA A 41 3.00 -4.68 -14.48
N GLY A 42 4.26 -4.46 -14.09
CA GLY A 42 4.96 -3.17 -14.23
C GLY A 42 4.91 -2.27 -13.00
N TYR A 43 4.31 -2.73 -11.89
CA TYR A 43 4.24 -2.04 -10.59
C TYR A 43 5.28 -2.61 -9.63
N GLN A 44 6.54 -2.19 -9.79
CA GLN A 44 7.65 -2.63 -8.94
C GLN A 44 7.74 -1.82 -7.63
N LYS A 45 7.39 -0.54 -7.69
CA LYS A 45 7.55 0.40 -6.58
C LYS A 45 6.22 0.72 -5.90
N ALA A 46 6.26 0.90 -4.59
CA ALA A 46 5.11 1.33 -3.79
C ALA A 46 4.55 2.68 -4.25
N SER A 47 5.41 3.58 -4.74
CA SER A 47 5.02 4.86 -5.34
C SER A 47 4.09 4.74 -6.55
N GLN A 48 4.24 3.69 -7.37
CA GLN A 48 3.35 3.46 -8.51
C GLN A 48 1.94 3.06 -8.05
N VAL A 49 1.85 2.21 -7.02
CA VAL A 49 0.57 1.81 -6.42
C VAL A 49 -0.11 2.97 -5.71
N LEU A 50 0.67 3.80 -5.01
CA LEU A 50 0.18 5.04 -4.42
C LEU A 50 -0.35 6.01 -5.48
N GLY A 51 0.34 6.15 -6.62
CA GLY A 51 -0.14 6.95 -7.75
C GLY A 51 -1.50 6.47 -8.24
N GLN A 52 -1.67 5.16 -8.38
CA GLN A 52 -2.96 4.57 -8.77
C GLN A 52 -4.05 4.80 -7.72
N TYR A 53 -3.72 4.70 -6.44
CA TYR A 53 -4.63 4.97 -5.32
C TYR A 53 -5.14 6.43 -5.33
N LEU A 54 -4.26 7.38 -5.61
CA LEU A 54 -4.63 8.79 -5.74
C LEU A 54 -5.40 9.07 -7.04
N ALA A 55 -5.06 8.38 -8.13
CA ALA A 55 -5.75 8.53 -9.42
C ALA A 55 -7.23 8.12 -9.37
N VAL A 56 -7.58 7.18 -8.49
CA VAL A 56 -8.98 6.74 -8.27
C VAL A 56 -9.67 7.50 -7.14
N ASP A 57 -9.16 8.68 -6.75
CA ASP A 57 -9.71 9.51 -5.67
C ASP A 57 -9.88 8.74 -4.35
N GLN A 58 -8.93 7.83 -4.05
CA GLN A 58 -9.00 6.98 -2.86
C GLN A 58 -10.27 6.11 -2.81
N ASN A 59 -10.88 5.80 -3.94
CA ASN A 59 -12.08 4.97 -3.98
C ASN A 59 -11.72 3.50 -3.70
N ARG A 60 -12.23 2.96 -2.59
CA ARG A 60 -11.97 1.58 -2.15
C ARG A 60 -12.45 0.53 -3.15
N GLN A 61 -13.55 0.78 -3.87
CA GLN A 61 -14.05 -0.17 -4.87
C GLN A 61 -13.15 -0.21 -6.09
N GLU A 62 -12.82 0.95 -6.66
CA GLU A 62 -11.93 1.08 -7.82
C GLU A 62 -10.53 0.54 -7.51
N PHE A 63 -9.97 0.90 -6.34
CA PHE A 63 -8.68 0.39 -5.90
C PHE A 63 -8.70 -1.13 -5.68
N GLY A 64 -9.79 -1.66 -5.10
CA GLY A 64 -9.99 -3.09 -4.92
C GLY A 64 -10.08 -3.83 -6.26
N HIS A 65 -10.75 -3.24 -7.25
CA HIS A 65 -10.85 -3.79 -8.60
C HIS A 65 -9.49 -3.78 -9.30
N PHE A 66 -8.74 -2.67 -9.24
CA PHE A 66 -7.38 -2.57 -9.74
C PHE A 66 -6.45 -3.64 -9.14
N MET A 67 -6.47 -3.80 -7.81
CA MET A 67 -5.68 -4.81 -7.10
C MET A 67 -6.06 -6.25 -7.53
N LYS A 68 -7.35 -6.50 -7.74
CA LYS A 68 -7.82 -7.80 -8.20
C LYS A 68 -7.44 -8.07 -9.66
N ASP A 69 -7.53 -7.07 -10.53
CA ASP A 69 -7.17 -7.19 -11.94
C ASP A 69 -5.64 -7.33 -12.15
N THR A 70 -4.86 -6.55 -11.39
CA THR A 70 -3.40 -6.47 -11.55
C THR A 70 -2.66 -7.63 -10.89
N CYS A 71 -3.03 -8.01 -9.66
CA CYS A 71 -2.32 -9.05 -8.91
C CYS A 71 -3.22 -10.17 -8.36
N ASN A 72 -4.51 -10.19 -8.74
CA ASN A 72 -5.46 -11.17 -8.24
C ASN A 72 -5.61 -11.14 -6.70
N ALA A 73 -5.46 -9.95 -6.11
CA ALA A 73 -5.60 -9.74 -4.68
C ALA A 73 -7.03 -10.05 -4.20
N ASN A 74 -7.13 -10.60 -2.99
CA ASN A 74 -8.42 -10.81 -2.34
C ASN A 74 -8.90 -9.54 -1.61
N THR A 75 -10.16 -9.55 -1.16
CA THR A 75 -10.78 -8.42 -0.45
C THR A 75 -10.05 -8.01 0.82
N LYS A 76 -9.44 -8.98 1.52
CA LYS A 76 -8.68 -8.71 2.75
C LYS A 76 -7.38 -7.98 2.42
N GLN A 77 -6.59 -8.53 1.51
CA GLN A 77 -5.33 -7.96 1.02
C GLN A 77 -5.50 -6.56 0.44
N SER A 78 -6.52 -6.35 -0.40
CA SER A 78 -6.82 -5.01 -0.92
C SER A 78 -7.24 -4.03 0.17
N SER A 79 -7.96 -4.48 1.19
CA SER A 79 -8.33 -3.63 2.33
C SER A 79 -7.15 -3.28 3.22
N ASP A 80 -6.27 -4.25 3.52
CA ASP A 80 -5.03 -4.02 4.27
C ASP A 80 -4.12 -3.02 3.53
N CYS A 81 -3.96 -3.19 2.22
CA CYS A 81 -3.20 -2.25 1.39
C CYS A 81 -3.84 -0.87 1.34
N TYR A 82 -5.16 -0.80 1.13
CA TYR A 82 -5.91 0.45 1.13
C TYR A 82 -5.77 1.20 2.45
N ASN A 83 -5.89 0.51 3.59
CA ASN A 83 -5.74 1.12 4.90
C ASN A 83 -4.32 1.63 5.11
N GLY A 84 -3.29 0.86 4.72
CA GLY A 84 -1.91 1.32 4.80
C GLY A 84 -1.62 2.56 3.95
N LEU A 85 -2.14 2.62 2.73
CA LEU A 85 -2.02 3.79 1.86
C LEU A 85 -2.81 4.98 2.42
N LYS A 86 -3.99 4.74 3.01
CA LYS A 86 -4.80 5.78 3.65
C LYS A 86 -4.11 6.38 4.88
N GLU A 87 -3.53 5.55 5.72
CA GLU A 87 -2.76 6.02 6.88
C GLU A 87 -1.54 6.81 6.42
N TRP A 88 -0.80 6.31 5.43
CA TRP A 88 0.36 7.01 4.90
C TRP A 88 -0.01 8.35 4.25
N THR A 89 -1.03 8.39 3.41
CA THR A 89 -1.48 9.65 2.78
C THR A 89 -1.95 10.65 3.83
N ARG A 90 -2.56 10.21 4.93
CA ARG A 90 -2.94 11.09 6.05
C ARG A 90 -1.73 11.66 6.81
N GLU A 91 -0.61 10.95 6.85
CA GLU A 91 0.59 11.38 7.58
C GLU A 91 1.56 12.20 6.73
N PHE A 92 1.61 11.97 5.41
CA PHE A 92 2.60 12.56 4.50
C PHE A 92 2.02 13.50 3.43
N LEU A 93 0.70 13.51 3.21
CA LEU A 93 -0.01 14.32 2.20
C LEU A 93 -1.00 15.26 2.87
#